data_AF-A0A318HQD2-F1
#
_entry.id   AF-A0A318HQD2-F1
#
_cell.length_a   1.000
_cell.length_b   1.000
_cell.length_c   1.000
_cell.angle_alpha   90.00
_cell.angle_beta   90.00
_cell.angle_gamma   90.00
#
_symmetry.space_group_name_H-M   'P 1'
#
loop_
_entity.id
_entity.type
_entity.pdbx_description
1 polymer ?
#
loop_
_entity_poly.entity_id
_entity_poly.type
_entity_poly.pdbx_seq_one_letter_code
_entity_poly.pdbx_strand_id
1 'polypeptide(L)' 'MNIGKYIFSQVIDFVPRYQFDKLVTKYKGDRHSRELNSYNHLLHLLFGQITGRDSLRDICMCLTA' A
#
# COMPACT_ATOMS: atom_id res chain seq x y z
N MET A 1 12.41 20.84 4.50
CA MET A 1 12.82 19.44 4.73
C MET A 1 12.11 18.96 5.99
N ASN A 2 11.27 17.93 5.92
CA ASN A 2 10.51 17.48 7.10
C ASN A 2 11.46 16.86 8.12
N ILE A 3 11.37 17.30 9.37
CA ILE A 3 12.18 16.78 10.48
C ILE A 3 11.44 15.55 11.04
N GLY A 4 11.83 14.36 10.58
CA GLY A 4 11.25 13.08 11.05
C GLY A 4 10.73 12.17 9.94
N LYS A 5 10.23 10.98 10.31
CA LYS A 5 9.57 10.03 9.41
C LYS A 5 8.12 10.47 9.13
N TYR A 6 7.66 10.34 7.89
CA TYR A 6 6.26 10.55 7.52
C TYR A 6 5.32 9.63 8.32
N ILE A 7 4.11 10.10 8.65
CA ILE A 7 3.11 9.29 9.36
C ILE A 7 2.83 7.98 8.61
N PHE A 8 2.73 8.05 7.28
CA PHE A 8 2.53 6.85 6.46
C PHE A 8 3.65 5.83 6.64
N SER A 9 4.93 6.25 6.66
CA SER A 9 6.02 5.30 6.86
C SER A 9 6.03 4.70 8.26
N GLN A 10 5.63 5.46 9.29
CA GLN A 10 5.45 4.92 10.65
C GLN A 10 4.33 3.88 10.71
N VAL A 11 3.22 4.06 9.98
CA VAL A 11 2.14 3.07 9.91
C VAL A 11 2.60 1.80 9.19
N ILE A 12 3.34 1.94 8.08
CA ILE A 12 3.86 0.80 7.33
C ILE A 12 4.91 0.01 8.13
N ASP A 13 5.63 0.64 9.07
CA ASP A 13 6.56 -0.06 9.96
C ASP A 13 5.86 -1.14 10.82
N PHE A 14 4.54 -1.07 11.02
CA PHE A 14 3.76 -2.13 11.69
C PHE A 14 3.43 -3.33 10.79
N VAL A 15 3.59 -3.21 9.47
CA VAL A 15 3.32 -4.29 8.52
C VAL A 15 4.58 -5.16 8.39
N PRO A 16 4.55 -6.43 8.82
CA PRO A 16 5.71 -7.30 8.78
C PRO A 16 5.99 -7.75 7.34
N ARG A 17 6.86 -6.99 6.65
CA ARG A 17 7.09 -7.12 5.20
C ARG A 17 7.46 -8.54 4.76
N TYR A 18 8.37 -9.19 5.50
CA TYR A 18 8.83 -10.53 5.20
C TYR A 18 7.68 -11.57 5.23
N GLN A 19 6.84 -11.50 6.26
CA GLN A 19 5.69 -12.38 6.42
C GLN A 19 4.65 -12.13 5.32
N PHE A 20 4.43 -10.87 4.96
CA PHE A 20 3.55 -10.50 3.85
C PHE A 20 4.04 -11.10 2.53
N ASP A 21 5.31 -10.90 2.17
CA ASP A 21 5.89 -11.42 0.92
C ASP A 21 5.87 -12.96 0.88
N LYS A 22 6.07 -13.62 2.03
CA LYS A 22 5.92 -15.08 2.14
C LYS A 22 4.49 -15.53 1.82
N LEU A 23 3.47 -14.79 2.27
CA LEU A 23 2.07 -15.09 1.96
C LEU A 23 1.76 -14.82 0.49
N VAL A 24 2.20 -13.70 -0.07
CA VAL A 24 2.03 -13.38 -1.51
C VAL A 24 2.62 -14.49 -2.38
N THR A 25 3.81 -14.96 -2.04
CA THR A 25 4.47 -16.06 -2.75
C THR A 25 3.69 -17.37 -2.61
N LYS A 26 3.28 -17.73 -1.38
CA LYS A 26 2.53 -18.97 -1.09
C LYS A 26 1.21 -19.04 -1.86
N TYR A 27 0.48 -17.93 -1.92
CA TYR A 27 -0.83 -17.86 -2.56
C TYR A 27 -0.78 -17.37 -4.02
N LYS A 28 0.42 -17.12 -4.56
CA LYS A 28 0.62 -16.58 -5.91
C LYS A 28 -0.18 -15.27 -6.12
N GLY A 29 -0.18 -14.38 -5.14
CA GLY A 29 -0.97 -13.14 -5.13
C GLY A 29 -0.64 -12.19 -6.29
N ASP A 30 0.61 -12.22 -6.76
CA ASP A 30 1.09 -11.43 -7.90
C ASP A 30 0.98 -12.17 -9.24
N ARG A 31 0.30 -13.32 -9.29
CA ARG A 31 0.07 -14.05 -10.53
C ARG A 31 -0.86 -13.22 -11.41
N HIS A 32 -0.31 -12.66 -12.49
CA HIS A 32 -0.94 -11.72 -13.42
C HIS A 32 -0.92 -10.24 -13.03
N SER A 33 -0.27 -9.86 -11.92
CA SER A 33 0.00 -8.44 -11.68
C SER A 33 1.00 -7.95 -12.73
N ARG A 34 0.68 -6.84 -13.41
CA ARG A 34 1.61 -6.16 -14.34
C ARG A 34 2.35 -5.04 -13.64
N GLU A 35 1.61 -4.00 -13.27
CA GLU A 35 2.17 -2.76 -12.71
C GLU A 35 1.84 -2.60 -11.22
N LEU A 36 0.78 -3.25 -10.75
CA LEU A 36 0.30 -3.17 -9.37
C LEU A 36 0.45 -4.53 -8.67
N ASN A 37 1.57 -4.72 -7.98
CA ASN A 37 1.77 -5.90 -7.11
C ASN A 37 0.96 -5.78 -5.81
N SER A 38 0.82 -6.90 -5.10
CA SER A 38 0.03 -7.05 -3.88
C SER A 38 0.45 -6.07 -2.79
N TYR A 39 1.75 -5.77 -2.69
CA TYR A 39 2.25 -4.84 -1.70
C TYR A 39 1.88 -3.39 -2.04
N ASN A 40 2.08 -2.97 -3.28
CA ASN A 40 1.68 -1.64 -3.74
C ASN A 40 0.17 -1.46 -3.63
N HIS A 41 -0.60 -2.49 -3.94
CA HIS A 41 -2.04 -2.49 -3.73
C HIS A 41 -2.42 -2.27 -2.26
N LEU A 42 -1.78 -2.99 -1.33
CA LEU A 42 -1.96 -2.77 0.11
C LEU A 42 -1.63 -1.32 0.51
N LEU A 43 -0.51 -0.77 0.02
CA LEU A 43 -0.12 0.61 0.31
C LEU A 43 -1.16 1.63 -0.17
N HIS A 44 -1.68 1.47 -1.38
CA HIS A 44 -2.71 2.37 -1.93
C HIS A 44 -3.99 2.32 -1.10
N LEU A 45 -4.42 1.12 -0.69
CA LEU A 45 -5.60 0.96 0.15
C LEU A 45 -5.40 1.58 1.54
N LEU A 46 -4.26 1.34 2.18
CA LEU A 46 -3.93 1.93 3.48
C LEU A 46 -3.85 3.46 3.40
N PHE A 47 -3.25 3.99 2.34
CA PHE A 47 -3.22 5.43 2.08
C PHE A 47 -4.63 5.99 1.97
N GLY A 48 -5.52 5.31 1.23
CA GLY A 48 -6.93 5.68 1.14
C GLY A 48 -7.63 5.74 2.49
N GLN A 49 -7.44 4.71 3.32
CA GLN A 49 -8.02 4.66 4.67
C GLN A 49 -7.53 5.81 5.56
N ILE A 50 -6.22 6.07 5.57
CA ILE A 50 -5.62 7.14 6.40
C ILE A 50 -6.06 8.53 5.92
N THR A 51 -6.26 8.70 4.62
CA THR A 51 -6.65 9.99 4.03
C THR A 51 -8.16 10.17 3.87
N GLY A 52 -8.97 9.24 4.39
CA GLY A 52 -10.43 9.32 4.37
C GLY A 52 -11.04 9.25 2.97
N ARG A 53 -10.51 8.39 2.10
CA ARG A 53 -11.05 8.18 0.75
C ARG A 53 -12.16 7.15 0.75
N ASP A 54 -13.30 7.52 0.19
CA ASP A 54 -14.50 6.68 0.15
C ASP A 54 -14.52 5.69 -1.03
N SER A 55 -13.68 5.90 -2.05
CA SER A 55 -13.64 5.03 -3.22
C SER A 55 -12.23 4.78 -3.76
N LEU A 56 -12.06 3.67 -4.47
CA LEU A 56 -10.83 3.38 -5.21
C LEU A 56 -10.51 4.45 -6.26
N ARG A 57 -11.55 5.06 -6.83
CA ARG A 57 -11.38 6.17 -7.79
C ARG A 57 -10.75 7.38 -7.11
N ASP A 58 -11.20 7.73 -5.91
CA ASP A 58 -10.64 8.86 -5.15
C ASP A 58 -9.19 8.61 -4.76
N ILE A 59 -8.86 7.35 -4.41
CA ILE A 59 -7.47 6.94 -4.16
C ILE A 59 -6.62 7.15 -5.42
N CYS A 60 -7.06 6.64 -6.57
CA CYS A 60 -6.33 6.81 -7.83
C CYS A 60 -6.15 8.28 -8.19
N MET A 61 -7.21 9.09 -8.13
CA MET A 61 -7.14 10.53 -8.41
C MET A 61 -6.11 11.24 -7.52
N CYS A 62 -6.06 10.88 -6.23
CA CYS A 62 -5.12 11.46 -5.28
C CYS A 62 -3.67 11.02 -5.52
N LEU A 63 -3.45 9.82 -6.05
CA LEU A 63 -2.11 9.30 -6.36
C LEU A 63 -1.56 9.81 -7.71
N THR A 64 -2.44 10.26 -8.61
CA THR A 64 -2.07 10.81 -9.92
C THR A 64 -2.01 12.33 -9.97
N ALA A 65 -2.46 13.03 -8.91
CA ALA A 65 -2.45 14.48 -8.79
C ALA A 65 -1.05 15.03 -8.49
#